data_AF-A0A2N0XGA2-F1
#
_entry.id   AF-A0A2N0XGA2-F1
#
_cell.length_a   1.000
_cell.length_b   1.000
_cell.length_c   1.000
_cell.angle_alpha   90.00
_cell.angle_beta   90.00
_cell.angle_gamma   90.00
#
_symmetry.space_group_name_H-M   'P 1'
#
loop_
_entity.id
_entity.type
_entity.pdbx_description
1 polymer ?
#
loop_
_entity_poly.entity_id
_entity_poly.type
_entity_poly.pdbx_seq_one_letter_code
_entity_poly.pdbx_strand_id
1 'polypeptide(L)' 'MYYNDDTVIYFDGNFRKAKDAGTDLYGQSLHYGYSVFEGIKSYSTDRGTRIFKAKEH' A
#
# COMPACT_ATOMS: atom_id res chain seq x y z
N MET A 1 -9.48 -7.57 10.01
CA MET A 1 -8.02 -7.33 10.08
C MET A 1 -7.59 -6.86 8.70
N TYR A 2 -6.78 -5.79 8.58
CA TYR A 2 -6.39 -5.19 7.28
C TYR A 2 -5.53 -6.12 6.41
N TYR A 3 -4.85 -7.08 7.04
CA TYR A 3 -3.97 -8.04 6.39
C TYR A 3 -4.45 -9.46 6.66
N ASN A 4 -4.39 -10.30 5.63
CA ASN A 4 -4.56 -11.75 5.64
C ASN A 4 -3.75 -12.38 4.48
N ASP A 5 -3.70 -13.70 4.42
CA ASP A 5 -2.94 -14.43 3.39
C ASP A 5 -3.40 -14.16 1.95
N ASP A 6 -4.61 -13.64 1.79
CA ASP A 6 -5.19 -13.28 0.50
C ASP A 6 -4.98 -11.83 0.09
N THR A 7 -4.45 -11.00 0.99
CA THR A 7 -4.26 -9.58 0.78
C THR A 7 -3.31 -9.36 -0.38
N VAL A 8 -3.75 -8.57 -1.36
CA VAL A 8 -2.95 -8.21 -2.54
C VAL A 8 -2.39 -6.82 -2.32
N ILE A 9 -1.10 -6.66 -2.60
CA ILE A 9 -0.42 -5.37 -2.62
C ILE A 9 0.16 -5.11 -4.01
N TYR A 10 0.31 -3.83 -4.33
CA TYR A 10 1.14 -3.40 -5.45
C TYR A 10 2.52 -3.10 -4.92
N PHE A 11 3.53 -3.84 -5.38
CA PHE A 11 4.90 -3.79 -4.89
C PHE A 11 5.86 -3.85 -6.07
N ASP A 12 6.70 -2.84 -6.22
CA ASP A 12 7.70 -2.69 -7.29
C ASP A 12 7.15 -3.02 -8.69
N GLY A 13 6.08 -2.31 -9.08
CA GLY A 13 5.50 -2.41 -10.42
C GLY A 13 4.53 -3.59 -10.63
N ASN A 14 4.30 -4.43 -9.62
CA ASN A 14 3.57 -5.68 -9.78
C ASN A 14 2.55 -5.94 -8.66
N PHE A 15 1.40 -6.52 -9.00
CA PHE A 15 0.46 -7.05 -8.00
C PHE A 15 0.94 -8.41 -7.49
N ARG A 16 1.02 -8.58 -6.16
CA ARG A 16 1.41 -9.84 -5.51
C ARG A 16 0.68 -10.04 -4.19
N LYS A 17 0.70 -11.26 -3.66
CA LYS A 17 0.20 -11.53 -2.31
C LYS A 17 1.14 -10.91 -1.28
N ALA A 18 0.57 -10.29 -0.27
CA ALA A 18 1.31 -9.55 0.75
C ALA A 18 2.26 -10.46 1.55
N LYS A 19 1.89 -11.73 1.77
CA LYS A 19 2.75 -12.74 2.41
C LYS A 19 4.04 -13.07 1.64
N ASP A 20 4.04 -12.84 0.33
CA ASP A 20 5.19 -13.12 -0.55
C ASP A 20 6.07 -11.88 -0.74
N ALA A 21 5.69 -10.74 -0.15
CA ALA A 21 6.47 -9.52 -0.21
C ALA A 21 7.43 -9.43 0.98
N GLY A 22 8.69 -9.11 0.70
CA GLY A 22 9.73 -8.91 1.70
C GLY A 22 10.55 -7.65 1.38
N THR A 23 11.22 -7.13 2.41
CA THR A 23 12.16 -6.01 2.28
C THR A 23 13.50 -6.40 2.91
N ASP A 24 14.56 -5.68 2.56
CA ASP A 24 15.87 -5.86 3.17
C ASP A 24 15.87 -5.36 4.62
N LEU A 25 16.41 -6.16 5.53
CA LEU A 25 16.60 -5.81 6.92
C LEU A 25 17.59 -4.67 7.12
N TYR A 26 18.45 -4.36 6.14
CA TYR A 26 19.39 -3.22 6.15
C TYR A 26 18.87 -1.99 5.37
N GLY A 27 17.59 -1.97 5.02
CA GLY A 27 16.98 -0.87 4.26
C GLY A 27 17.08 0.49 4.98
N GLN A 28 17.39 1.54 4.22
CA GLN A 28 17.53 2.91 4.75
C GLN A 28 16.23 3.44 5.39
N SER A 29 15.08 3.05 4.86
CA SER A 29 13.76 3.40 5.42
C SER A 29 13.56 2.83 6.83
N LEU A 30 14.04 1.61 7.09
CA LEU A 30 13.91 0.94 8.37
C LEU A 30 14.89 1.49 9.42
N HIS A 31 16.14 1.74 9.03
CA HIS A 31 17.19 2.15 9.98
C HIS A 31 17.27 3.66 10.19
N TYR A 32 17.00 4.44 9.14
CA TYR A 32 17.25 5.89 9.14
C TYR A 32 16.00 6.71 8.81
N GLY A 33 14.84 6.05 8.68
CA GLY A 33 13.57 6.72 8.40
C GLY A 33 13.49 7.36 7.01
N TYR A 34 14.41 7.04 6.10
CA TYR A 34 14.46 7.66 4.78
C TYR A 34 13.38 7.06 3.85
N SER A 35 12.15 7.50 4.04
CA SER A 35 10.97 7.10 3.28
C SER A 35 9.90 8.18 3.32
N VAL A 36 9.01 8.15 2.35
CA VAL A 36 7.78 8.95 2.32
C VAL A 36 6.59 8.02 2.11
N PHE A 37 5.44 8.36 2.67
CA PHE A 37 4.20 7.61 2.48
C PHE A 37 3.03 8.59 2.39
N GLU A 38 1.95 8.15 1.75
CA GLU A 38 0.71 8.90 1.61
C GLU A 38 -0.47 8.12 2.19
N GLY A 39 -1.50 8.86 2.64
CA GLY A 39 -2.68 8.30 3.29
C GLY A 39 -3.93 8.50 2.46
N ILE A 40 -4.24 7.57 1.56
CA ILE A 40 -5.37 7.70 0.63
C ILE A 40 -6.60 6.94 1.15
N LYS A 41 -7.78 7.58 1.09
CA LYS A 41 -9.06 6.93 1.42
C LYS A 41 -9.86 6.57 0.17
N SER A 42 -10.48 5.40 0.22
CA SER A 42 -11.54 5.02 -0.71
C SER A 42 -12.88 4.88 0.03
N TYR A 43 -13.97 5.17 -0.67
CA TYR A 43 -15.32 5.11 -0.13
C TYR A 43 -16.20 4.29 -1.07
N SER A 44 -17.05 3.44 -0.49
CA SER A 44 -18.12 2.76 -1.21
C SER A 44 -19.23 3.77 -1.48
N THR A 45 -19.48 4.10 -2.75
CA THR A 45 -20.60 4.97 -3.13
C THR A 45 -21.67 4.17 -3.88
N ASP A 46 -22.82 4.79 -4.11
CA ASP A 46 -23.90 4.30 -4.97
C ASP A 46 -23.47 3.92 -6.39
N ARG A 47 -22.33 4.45 -6.87
CA ARG A 47 -21.74 4.20 -8.20
C ARG A 47 -20.47 3.34 -8.14
N GLY A 48 -20.28 2.61 -7.05
CA GLY A 48 -19.11 1.78 -6.78
C GLY A 48 -18.00 2.53 -6.03
N THR A 49 -16.90 1.84 -5.75
CA THR A 49 -15.79 2.41 -4.97
C THR A 49 -15.14 3.60 -5.70
N ARG A 50 -14.88 4.68 -4.95
CA ARG A 50 -14.20 5.88 -5.43
C ARG A 50 -13.05 6.25 -4.51
N ILE A 51 -11.95 6.71 -5.09
CA ILE A 51 -10.77 7.20 -4.37
C ILE A 51 -10.92 8.71 -4.18
N PHE A 52 -10.78 9.20 -2.95
CA PHE A 52 -10.91 10.62 -2.66
C PHE A 52 -9.58 11.35 -2.92
N LYS A 53 -9.61 12.39 -3.78
CA LYS A 53 -8.46 13.27 -4.09
C LYS A 53 -7.18 12.53 -4.53
N ALA A 54 -7.32 11.52 -5.38
CA ALA A 54 -6.21 10.65 -5.79
C ALA A 54 -5.07 11.35 -6.55
N LYS A 55 -5.32 12.54 -7.13
CA LYS A 55 -4.30 13.29 -7.88
C LYS A 55 -3.55 14.28 -6.98
N GLU A 56 -4.18 14.71 -5.89
CA GLU A 56 -3.64 15.68 -4.94
C GLU A 56 -2.80 15.02 -3.84
N HIS A 57 -3.12 13.77 -3.48
CA HIS A 57 -2.19 12.87 -2.77
C HIS A 57 -1.01 12.53 -3.68
#